data_AF-A0AAX4IQJ7-F1
#
_entry.id   AF-A0AAX4IQJ7-F1
#
_cell.length_a   1.000
_cell.length_b   1.000
_cell.length_c   1.000
_cell.angle_alpha   90.00
_cell.angle_beta   90.00
_cell.angle_gamma   90.00
#
_symmetry.space_group_name_H-M   'P 1'
#
loop_
_entity.id
_entity.type
_entity.pdbx_description
1 polymer ?
#
loop_
_entity_poly.entity_id
_entity_poly.type
_entity_poly.pdbx_seq_one_letter_code
_entity_poly.pdbx_strand_id
1 'polypeptide(L)'
;MRFPLVPVLWAISLAQLVTCLLAGNEAYKLEIEPDIEGGTELEVFASGFNKGKIPILRAIAYPEDGLLRIAEAWTGHDETPVKLFTSQIVSAIWTESGHSKASLKKIQIDDVTNIKTVAAARIARDEQGKEKTPFDITKANAKGWEAMLKSPFGKVAERIAKDMSKEVSRVSLGNYYIIGKYGKREDTLGFDLT
;
A
#
# COMPACT_ATOMS: atom_id res chain seq x y z
N MET A 1 14.41 41.66 -46.24
CA MET A 1 13.21 41.79 -45.36
C MET A 1 12.39 40.51 -45.47
N ARG A 2 12.21 39.84 -44.32
CA ARG A 2 11.15 38.89 -43.91
C ARG A 2 11.76 37.70 -43.14
N PHE A 3 11.83 37.86 -41.82
CA PHE A 3 11.76 36.74 -40.89
C PHE A 3 10.36 36.12 -40.97
N PRO A 4 10.24 34.80 -40.75
CA PRO A 4 9.40 34.35 -39.63
C PRO A 4 10.15 33.26 -38.82
N LEU A 5 10.34 33.51 -37.52
CA LEU A 5 9.55 32.92 -36.43
C LEU A 5 9.82 31.42 -36.24
N VAL A 6 10.81 31.11 -35.41
CA VAL A 6 10.72 29.95 -34.52
C VAL A 6 10.07 30.47 -33.24
N PRO A 7 8.93 29.91 -32.82
CA PRO A 7 8.94 29.33 -31.48
C PRO A 7 8.09 28.05 -31.35
N VAL A 8 8.66 27.08 -30.64
CA VAL A 8 7.97 26.30 -29.60
C VAL A 8 6.82 25.39 -30.08
N LEU A 9 7.17 24.14 -30.33
CA LEU A 9 6.40 23.00 -29.84
C LEU A 9 7.32 22.19 -28.92
N TRP A 10 7.75 22.85 -27.84
CA TRP A 10 8.02 22.14 -26.59
C TRP A 10 6.69 21.65 -26.02
N ALA A 11 6.74 20.50 -25.36
CA ALA A 11 5.68 19.91 -24.54
C ALA A 11 4.49 19.26 -25.28
N ILE A 12 4.74 18.13 -25.95
CA ILE A 12 3.91 16.94 -25.66
C ILE A 12 4.71 16.07 -24.70
N SER A 13 4.94 16.62 -23.50
CA SER A 13 5.38 15.86 -22.35
C SER A 13 4.16 15.68 -21.45
N LEU A 14 3.90 14.42 -21.09
CA LEU A 14 3.00 14.00 -20.01
C LEU A 14 1.50 14.29 -20.23
N ALA A 15 0.80 13.30 -20.77
CA ALA A 15 -0.32 12.65 -20.11
C ALA A 15 -0.87 11.57 -21.04
N GLN A 16 -0.09 10.52 -21.30
CA GLN A 16 -0.73 9.24 -21.56
C GLN A 16 -1.33 8.82 -20.22
N LEU A 17 -2.56 9.28 -19.95
CA LEU A 17 -3.44 8.64 -18.99
C LEU A 17 -3.71 7.26 -19.56
N VAL A 18 -2.78 6.32 -19.35
CA VAL A 18 -3.03 4.91 -19.54
C VAL A 18 -3.99 4.54 -18.43
N THR A 19 -5.28 4.77 -18.66
CA THR A 19 -6.34 4.33 -17.75
C THR A 19 -6.46 2.82 -17.92
N CYS A 20 -5.52 2.08 -17.34
CA CYS A 20 -5.61 0.64 -17.24
C CYS A 20 -6.72 0.28 -16.26
N LEU A 21 -7.59 -0.63 -16.68
CA LEU A 21 -8.57 -1.26 -15.80
C LEU A 21 -7.81 -2.09 -14.78
N LEU A 22 -7.98 -1.79 -13.49
CA LEU A 22 -7.27 -2.51 -12.46
C LEU A 22 -7.83 -3.94 -12.35
N ALA A 23 -6.96 -4.93 -12.52
CA ALA A 23 -7.27 -6.35 -12.57
C ALA A 23 -8.40 -6.70 -13.58
N GLY A 24 -8.53 -5.92 -14.66
CA GLY A 24 -9.59 -6.09 -15.66
C GLY A 24 -11.00 -5.71 -15.16
N ASN A 25 -11.12 -4.99 -14.04
CA ASN A 25 -12.39 -4.55 -13.50
C ASN A 25 -12.69 -3.10 -13.90
N GLU A 26 -13.75 -2.89 -14.70
CA GLU A 26 -14.18 -1.58 -15.21
C GLU A 26 -14.55 -0.57 -14.12
N ALA A 27 -14.91 -1.04 -12.93
CA ALA A 27 -15.21 -0.17 -11.81
C ALA A 27 -13.96 0.42 -11.14
N TYR A 28 -12.76 -0.08 -11.48
CA TYR A 28 -11.49 0.35 -10.91
C TYR A 28 -10.56 0.89 -11.98
N LYS A 29 -9.91 2.00 -11.63
CA LYS A 29 -8.95 2.67 -12.48
C LYS A 29 -7.67 2.88 -11.71
N LEU A 30 -6.54 2.57 -12.35
CA LEU A 30 -5.20 2.92 -11.89
C LEU A 30 -4.73 4.18 -12.62
N GLU A 31 -4.28 5.17 -11.86
CA GLU A 31 -3.48 6.29 -12.36
C GLU A 31 -2.06 6.17 -11.81
N ILE A 32 -1.09 6.42 -12.70
CA ILE A 32 0.33 6.35 -12.40
C ILE A 32 0.86 7.76 -12.54
N GLU A 33 1.24 8.35 -11.42
CA GLU A 33 1.82 9.68 -11.37
C GLU A 33 3.36 9.58 -11.46
N PRO A 34 4.03 10.57 -12.07
CA PRO A 34 5.47 10.56 -12.24
C PRO A 34 6.21 10.60 -10.89
N ASP A 35 7.47 10.18 -10.93
CA ASP A 35 8.36 9.94 -9.79
C ASP A 35 8.33 11.07 -8.73
N ILE A 36 8.00 10.71 -7.49
CA ILE A 36 8.11 11.52 -6.29
C ILE A 36 9.16 10.87 -5.39
N GLU A 37 10.27 11.59 -5.13
CA GLU A 37 11.31 11.17 -4.18
C GLU A 37 11.95 9.79 -4.49
N GLY A 38 12.03 9.39 -5.76
CA GLY A 38 12.62 8.12 -6.20
C GLY A 38 11.64 6.94 -6.19
N GLY A 39 10.34 7.21 -6.05
CA GLY A 39 9.26 6.23 -6.11
C GLY A 39 8.14 6.66 -7.06
N THR A 40 7.42 5.71 -7.63
CA THR A 40 6.26 5.97 -8.51
C THR A 40 4.97 6.02 -7.69
N GLU A 41 4.24 7.14 -7.72
CA GLU A 41 2.93 7.24 -7.05
C GLU A 41 1.86 6.55 -7.88
N LEU A 42 1.03 5.76 -7.20
CA LEU A 42 0.00 4.90 -7.74
C LEU A 42 -1.31 5.23 -7.04
N GLU A 43 -2.27 5.75 -7.80
CA GLU A 43 -3.59 6.11 -7.32
C GLU A 43 -4.64 5.15 -7.87
N VAL A 44 -5.40 4.51 -6.99
CA VAL A 44 -6.49 3.62 -7.38
C VAL A 44 -7.81 4.32 -7.10
N PHE A 45 -8.67 4.38 -8.10
CA PHE A 45 -10.02 4.93 -8.01
C PHE A 45 -11.03 3.78 -8.14
N ALA A 46 -12.11 3.84 -7.37
CA ALA A 46 -13.23 2.91 -7.46
C ALA A 46 -14.53 3.69 -7.67
N SER A 47 -15.38 3.26 -8.60
CA SER A 47 -16.66 3.93 -8.88
C SER A 47 -17.59 3.95 -7.66
N GLY A 48 -17.54 2.91 -6.83
CA GLY A 48 -18.26 2.80 -5.56
C GLY A 48 -17.70 3.63 -4.40
N PHE A 49 -16.61 4.39 -4.60
CA PHE A 49 -16.04 5.28 -3.59
C PHE A 49 -15.94 6.71 -4.13
N ASN A 50 -16.64 7.66 -3.51
CA ASN A 50 -16.66 9.06 -3.94
C ASN A 50 -16.91 9.25 -5.46
N LYS A 51 -17.66 8.34 -6.09
CA LYS A 51 -17.92 8.31 -7.55
C LYS A 51 -16.64 8.29 -8.40
N GLY A 52 -15.56 7.68 -7.90
CA GLY A 52 -14.27 7.60 -8.59
C GLY A 52 -13.52 8.94 -8.71
N LYS A 53 -13.85 9.94 -7.89
CA LYS A 53 -13.20 11.27 -7.93
C LYS A 53 -12.03 11.43 -6.97
N ILE A 54 -11.94 10.55 -5.98
CA ILE A 54 -10.89 10.55 -4.96
C ILE A 54 -10.34 9.13 -4.95
N PRO A 55 -9.01 8.94 -4.88
CA PRO A 55 -8.45 7.61 -4.83
C PRO A 55 -8.92 6.89 -3.56
N ILE A 56 -9.31 5.64 -3.74
CA ILE A 56 -9.63 4.74 -2.63
C ILE A 56 -8.35 4.18 -2.00
N LEU A 57 -7.24 4.15 -2.74
CA LEU A 57 -5.94 3.74 -2.25
C LEU A 57 -4.84 4.57 -2.93
N ARG A 58 -3.91 5.07 -2.14
CA ARG A 58 -2.66 5.70 -2.62
C ARG A 58 -1.48 4.85 -2.18
N ALA A 59 -0.61 4.53 -3.12
CA ALA A 59 0.63 3.82 -2.84
C ALA A 59 1.80 4.44 -3.58
N ILE A 60 3.01 4.18 -3.10
CA ILE A 60 4.26 4.57 -3.73
C ILE A 60 5.08 3.31 -3.93
N ALA A 61 5.42 3.01 -5.18
CA ALA A 61 6.26 1.88 -5.54
C ALA A 61 7.72 2.31 -5.59
N TYR A 62 8.59 1.55 -4.91
CA TYR A 62 10.05 1.65 -4.96
C TYR A 62 10.58 0.33 -5.55
N PRO A 63 10.67 0.22 -6.89
CA PRO A 63 10.91 -1.06 -7.55
C PRO A 63 12.29 -1.65 -7.27
N GLU A 64 13.30 -0.80 -7.15
CA GLU A 64 14.69 -1.19 -6.84
C GLU A 64 14.80 -1.85 -5.46
N ASP A 65 14.06 -1.32 -4.48
CA ASP A 65 13.98 -1.89 -3.13
C ASP A 65 13.01 -3.07 -3.03
N GLY A 66 12.17 -3.27 -4.05
CA GLY A 66 11.05 -4.21 -4.00
C GLY A 66 10.00 -3.82 -2.96
N LEU A 67 9.82 -2.52 -2.72
CA LEU A 67 8.92 -2.00 -1.69
C LEU A 67 7.68 -1.36 -2.33
N LEU A 68 6.51 -1.68 -1.77
CA LEU A 68 5.27 -0.98 -2.03
C LEU A 68 4.75 -0.35 -0.74
N ARG A 69 4.78 0.97 -0.66
CA ARG A 69 4.36 1.76 0.49
C ARG A 69 2.93 2.25 0.29
N ILE A 70 2.01 1.86 1.16
CA ILE A 70 0.59 2.23 1.15
C ILE A 70 0.43 3.43 2.08
N ALA A 71 0.27 4.62 1.50
CA ALA A 71 0.11 5.87 2.24
C ALA A 71 -1.34 6.04 2.71
N GLU A 72 -2.32 5.65 1.89
CA GLU A 72 -3.74 5.76 2.21
C GLU A 72 -4.51 4.53 1.71
N ALA A 73 -5.44 4.02 2.51
CA ALA A 73 -6.30 2.90 2.13
C ALA A 73 -7.71 3.00 2.72
N TRP A 74 -8.65 3.42 1.87
CA TRP A 74 -10.09 3.56 2.17
C TRP A 74 -10.94 2.43 1.58
N THR A 75 -10.31 1.33 1.17
CA THR A 75 -10.96 0.20 0.47
C THR A 75 -12.09 -0.47 1.26
N GLY A 76 -12.15 -0.28 2.58
CA GLY A 76 -13.27 -0.71 3.41
C GLY A 76 -14.59 0.04 3.14
N HIS A 77 -14.53 1.20 2.49
CA HIS A 77 -15.67 2.06 2.13
C HIS A 77 -16.12 1.89 0.68
N ASP A 78 -15.60 0.88 -0.02
CA ASP A 78 -15.99 0.59 -1.39
C ASP A 78 -17.36 -0.09 -1.47
N GLU A 79 -18.31 0.55 -2.15
CA GLU A 79 -19.66 0.05 -2.39
C GLU A 79 -19.87 -0.50 -3.81
N THR A 80 -18.79 -0.69 -4.58
CA THR A 80 -18.85 -1.28 -5.92
C THR A 80 -19.50 -2.69 -5.86
N PRO A 81 -20.49 -3.01 -6.72
CA PRO A 81 -21.19 -4.30 -6.67
C PRO A 81 -20.26 -5.52 -6.79
N VAL A 82 -19.24 -5.42 -7.64
CA VAL A 82 -18.16 -6.41 -7.79
C VAL A 82 -16.86 -5.77 -7.34
N LYS A 83 -16.64 -5.76 -6.03
CA LYS A 83 -15.46 -5.10 -5.43
C LYS A 83 -14.23 -5.99 -5.41
N LEU A 84 -13.07 -5.37 -5.61
CA LEU A 84 -11.77 -5.97 -5.37
C LEU A 84 -11.43 -5.89 -3.87
N PHE A 85 -10.84 -6.95 -3.34
CA PHE A 85 -10.22 -6.91 -2.01
C PHE A 85 -8.96 -6.05 -2.04
N THR A 86 -8.61 -5.42 -0.90
CA THR A 86 -7.36 -4.65 -0.77
C THR A 86 -6.13 -5.43 -1.26
N SER A 87 -6.05 -6.73 -0.95
CA SER A 87 -4.95 -7.57 -1.43
C SER A 87 -4.89 -7.69 -2.95
N GLN A 88 -6.05 -7.79 -3.61
CA GLN A 88 -6.13 -7.83 -5.08
C GLN A 88 -5.71 -6.49 -5.68
N ILE A 89 -6.16 -5.38 -5.09
CA ILE A 89 -5.75 -4.03 -5.50
C ILE A 89 -4.23 -3.89 -5.40
N VAL A 90 -3.65 -4.19 -4.23
CA VAL A 90 -2.21 -4.05 -3.98
C VAL A 90 -1.38 -4.98 -4.88
N SER A 91 -1.83 -6.22 -5.09
CA SER A 91 -1.18 -7.13 -6.04
C SER A 91 -1.23 -6.61 -7.47
N ALA A 92 -2.38 -6.09 -7.90
CA ALA A 92 -2.61 -5.60 -9.25
C ALA A 92 -1.80 -4.34 -9.55
N ILE A 93 -1.79 -3.35 -8.64
CA ILE A 93 -1.04 -2.10 -8.87
C ILE A 93 0.46 -2.37 -9.05
N TRP A 94 1.03 -3.33 -8.33
CA TRP A 94 2.44 -3.69 -8.51
C TRP A 94 2.70 -4.25 -9.92
N THR A 95 1.88 -5.20 -10.35
CA THR A 95 2.07 -5.87 -11.64
C THR A 95 1.71 -4.99 -12.85
N GLU A 96 0.67 -4.18 -12.73
CA GLU A 96 0.21 -3.28 -13.80
C GLU A 96 1.11 -2.06 -13.97
N SER A 97 1.87 -1.70 -12.94
CA SER A 97 2.97 -0.73 -13.03
C SER A 97 4.22 -1.30 -13.71
N GLY A 98 4.15 -2.52 -14.24
CA GLY A 98 5.23 -3.15 -15.01
C GLY A 98 6.24 -3.93 -14.17
N HIS A 99 5.97 -4.17 -12.88
CA HIS A 99 6.89 -4.89 -12.01
C HIS A 99 6.55 -6.38 -11.90
N SER A 100 7.57 -7.21 -11.79
CA SER A 100 7.36 -8.65 -11.63
C SER A 100 6.82 -8.99 -10.24
N LYS A 101 5.99 -10.03 -10.13
CA LYS A 101 5.55 -10.56 -8.83
C LYS A 101 6.73 -10.93 -7.90
N ALA A 102 7.79 -11.48 -8.50
CA ALA A 102 8.99 -11.90 -7.77
C ALA A 102 9.77 -10.72 -7.16
N SER A 103 9.69 -9.51 -7.73
CA SER A 103 10.43 -8.35 -7.25
C SER A 103 9.79 -7.66 -6.04
N LEU A 104 8.51 -7.90 -5.73
CA LEU A 104 7.88 -7.34 -4.53
C LEU A 104 8.39 -8.06 -3.27
N LYS A 105 9.23 -7.40 -2.49
CA LYS A 105 9.85 -7.93 -1.27
C LYS A 105 9.20 -7.42 0.01
N LYS A 106 8.59 -6.24 -0.01
CA LYS A 106 8.04 -5.61 1.18
C LYS A 106 6.78 -4.81 0.88
N ILE A 107 5.81 -4.91 1.78
CA ILE A 107 4.66 -4.00 1.84
C ILE A 107 4.82 -3.17 3.11
N GLN A 108 4.70 -1.86 3.00
CA GLN A 108 4.65 -0.96 4.15
C GLN A 108 3.30 -0.25 4.16
N ILE A 109 2.69 -0.10 5.33
CA ILE A 109 1.50 0.74 5.53
C ILE A 109 1.88 1.85 6.50
N ASP A 110 1.56 3.08 6.13
CA ASP A 110 1.77 4.25 6.99
C ASP A 110 0.54 4.56 7.85
N ASP A 111 0.77 5.28 8.95
CA ASP A 111 -0.26 5.84 9.83
C ASP A 111 -1.39 4.86 10.16
N VAL A 112 -1.01 3.67 10.65
CA VAL A 112 -1.95 2.59 10.96
C VAL A 112 -2.79 2.95 12.17
N THR A 113 -4.04 3.33 11.89
CA THR A 113 -5.07 3.69 12.88
C THR A 113 -6.15 2.62 13.05
N ASN A 114 -6.14 1.56 12.23
CA ASN A 114 -7.13 0.50 12.31
C ASN A 114 -7.09 -0.20 13.68
N ILE A 115 -8.17 -0.06 14.46
CA ILE A 115 -8.25 -0.48 15.87
C ILE A 115 -7.85 -1.95 16.07
N LYS A 116 -8.27 -2.85 15.19
CA LYS A 116 -7.95 -4.29 15.30
C LYS A 116 -6.48 -4.58 15.02
N THR A 117 -5.88 -3.85 14.07
CA THR A 117 -4.44 -3.97 13.79
C THR A 117 -3.61 -3.38 14.93
N VAL A 118 -4.02 -2.21 15.44
CA VAL A 118 -3.34 -1.58 16.59
C VAL A 118 -3.45 -2.47 17.84
N ALA A 119 -4.58 -3.13 18.07
CA ALA A 119 -4.71 -4.11 19.17
C ALA A 119 -3.76 -5.31 19.01
N ALA A 120 -3.59 -5.83 17.78
CA ALA A 120 -2.63 -6.88 17.50
C ALA A 120 -1.18 -6.42 17.74
N ALA A 121 -0.85 -5.19 17.32
CA ALA A 121 0.46 -4.61 17.56
C ALA A 121 0.76 -4.49 19.06
N ARG A 122 -0.25 -4.17 19.89
CA ARG A 122 -0.10 -4.17 21.35
C ARG A 122 0.23 -5.53 21.93
N ILE A 123 -0.40 -6.60 21.45
CA ILE A 123 -0.07 -7.97 21.88
C ILE A 123 1.41 -8.28 21.58
N ALA A 124 1.89 -7.91 20.39
CA ALA A 124 3.29 -8.12 20.03
C ALA A 124 4.26 -7.27 20.85
N ARG A 125 3.89 -6.02 21.14
CA ARG A 125 4.65 -5.11 22.02
C ARG A 125 4.78 -5.65 23.43
N ASP A 126 3.69 -6.16 23.99
CA ASP A 126 3.66 -6.74 25.33
C ASP A 126 4.52 -8.01 25.40
N GLU A 127 4.51 -8.86 24.37
CA GLU A 127 5.36 -10.05 24.29
C GLU A 127 6.86 -9.72 24.28
N GLN A 128 7.26 -8.64 23.59
CA GLN A 128 8.66 -8.24 23.48
C GLN A 128 9.09 -7.20 24.53
N GLY A 129 8.19 -6.73 25.40
CA GLY A 129 8.48 -5.66 26.36
C GLY A 129 8.80 -4.31 25.71
N LYS A 130 8.24 -4.02 24.53
CA LYS A 130 8.55 -2.82 23.72
C LYS A 130 7.35 -1.90 23.60
N GLU A 131 7.25 -0.91 24.48
CA GLU A 131 6.05 -0.07 24.55
C GLU A 131 5.85 0.89 23.38
N LYS A 132 6.93 1.50 22.87
CA LYS A 132 6.87 2.61 21.91
C LYS A 132 7.85 2.53 20.75
N THR A 133 8.97 1.84 20.93
CA THR A 133 10.07 1.84 19.95
C THR A 133 9.82 0.85 18.81
N PRO A 134 10.46 1.05 17.65
CA PRO A 134 10.37 0.13 16.53
C PRO A 134 10.99 -1.23 16.83
N PHE A 135 10.43 -2.28 16.21
CA PHE A 135 10.95 -3.63 16.31
C PHE A 135 10.37 -4.58 15.28
N ASP A 136 11.05 -5.71 15.12
CA ASP A 136 10.62 -6.79 14.25
C ASP A 136 10.03 -7.95 15.03
N ILE A 137 9.07 -8.60 14.38
CA ILE A 137 8.40 -9.82 14.82
C ILE A 137 8.67 -10.87 13.76
N THR A 138 9.06 -12.06 14.21
CA THR A 138 9.22 -13.25 13.36
C THR A 138 8.40 -14.40 13.94
N LYS A 139 8.37 -15.56 13.26
CA LYS A 139 7.72 -16.79 13.77
C LYS A 139 8.19 -17.20 15.18
N ALA A 140 9.36 -16.75 15.63
CA ALA A 140 9.86 -16.98 16.99
C ALA A 140 9.07 -16.22 18.08
N ASN A 141 8.43 -15.11 17.72
CA ASN A 141 7.58 -14.31 18.61
C ASN A 141 6.13 -14.78 18.48
N ALA A 142 5.85 -16.00 18.95
CA ALA A 142 4.65 -16.76 18.58
C ALA A 142 3.34 -15.97 18.78
N LYS A 143 3.16 -15.28 19.92
CA LYS A 143 1.91 -14.59 20.23
C LYS A 143 1.72 -13.34 19.37
N GLY A 144 2.75 -12.52 19.27
CA GLY A 144 2.77 -11.31 18.46
C GLY A 144 2.65 -11.62 16.98
N TRP A 145 3.35 -12.66 16.52
CA TRP A 145 3.28 -13.15 15.14
C TRP A 145 1.87 -13.58 14.77
N GLU A 146 1.25 -14.46 15.58
CA GLU A 146 -0.11 -14.92 15.36
C GLU A 146 -1.13 -13.77 15.39
N ALA A 147 -1.00 -12.85 16.35
CA ALA A 147 -1.87 -11.69 16.47
C ALA A 147 -1.75 -10.78 15.23
N MET A 148 -0.53 -10.50 14.80
CA MET A 148 -0.27 -9.63 13.65
C MET A 148 -0.78 -10.24 12.35
N LEU A 149 -0.54 -11.52 12.08
CA LEU A 149 -1.07 -12.16 10.86
C LEU A 149 -2.60 -12.26 10.87
N LYS A 150 -3.23 -12.46 12.04
CA LYS A 150 -4.70 -12.45 12.16
C LYS A 150 -5.34 -11.05 12.06
N SER A 151 -4.55 -9.99 12.14
CA SER A 151 -5.04 -8.62 12.01
C SER A 151 -5.56 -8.31 10.60
N PRO A 152 -6.39 -7.27 10.39
CA PRO A 152 -6.85 -6.89 9.06
C PRO A 152 -5.71 -6.69 8.04
N PHE A 153 -4.64 -5.97 8.40
CA PHE A 153 -3.51 -5.76 7.48
C PHE A 153 -2.62 -7.00 7.38
N GLY A 154 -2.49 -7.81 8.43
CA GLY A 154 -1.81 -9.11 8.35
C GLY A 154 -2.45 -10.04 7.33
N LYS A 155 -3.78 -10.17 7.36
CA LYS A 155 -4.53 -10.97 6.37
C LYS A 155 -4.37 -10.46 4.94
N VAL A 156 -4.26 -9.14 4.76
CA VAL A 156 -3.97 -8.54 3.46
C VAL A 156 -2.57 -8.95 2.99
N ALA A 157 -1.56 -8.81 3.85
CA ALA A 157 -0.19 -9.20 3.55
C ALA A 157 -0.05 -10.71 3.24
N GLU A 158 -0.70 -11.59 4.02
CA GLU A 158 -0.70 -13.04 3.76
C GLU A 158 -1.30 -13.39 2.39
N ARG A 159 -2.41 -12.72 2.02
CA ARG A 159 -3.04 -12.94 0.71
C ARG A 159 -2.14 -12.45 -0.42
N ILE A 160 -1.52 -11.27 -0.28
CA ILE A 160 -0.58 -10.78 -1.28
C ILE A 160 0.61 -11.71 -1.41
N ALA A 161 1.22 -12.13 -0.29
CA ALA A 161 2.32 -13.09 -0.30
C ALA A 161 1.93 -14.35 -1.09
N LYS A 162 0.77 -14.93 -0.78
CA LYS A 162 0.24 -16.10 -1.48
C LYS A 162 0.01 -15.86 -2.98
N ASP A 163 -0.58 -14.73 -3.35
CA ASP A 163 -0.82 -14.34 -4.75
C ASP A 163 0.49 -14.14 -5.55
N MET A 164 1.58 -13.85 -4.82
CA MET A 164 2.95 -13.70 -5.32
C MET A 164 3.80 -14.97 -5.15
N SER A 165 3.22 -16.09 -4.69
CA SER A 165 3.93 -17.34 -4.39
C SER A 165 5.07 -17.21 -3.36
N LYS A 166 4.83 -16.41 -2.31
CA LYS A 166 5.73 -16.11 -1.20
C LYS A 166 5.05 -16.38 0.14
N GLU A 167 5.81 -16.25 1.22
CA GLU A 167 5.30 -16.17 2.59
C GLU A 167 5.70 -14.85 3.27
N VAL A 168 4.94 -14.46 4.30
CA VAL A 168 5.37 -13.38 5.20
C VAL A 168 6.46 -13.95 6.11
N SER A 169 7.64 -13.33 6.12
CA SER A 169 8.80 -13.77 6.90
C SER A 169 9.09 -12.87 8.10
N ARG A 170 8.71 -11.59 8.03
CA ARG A 170 8.90 -10.62 9.10
C ARG A 170 7.76 -9.60 9.10
N VAL A 171 7.37 -9.17 10.30
CA VAL A 171 6.51 -8.00 10.50
C VAL A 171 7.32 -6.94 11.25
N SER A 172 7.44 -5.75 10.68
CA SER A 172 8.11 -4.60 11.30
C SER A 172 7.07 -3.64 11.85
N LEU A 173 7.15 -3.32 13.15
CA LEU A 173 6.36 -2.27 13.77
C LEU A 173 7.23 -1.04 13.98
N GLY A 174 6.73 0.13 13.61
CA GLY A 174 7.42 1.39 13.82
C GLY A 174 7.20 1.97 15.22
N ASN A 175 7.14 3.29 15.34
CA ASN A 175 6.85 3.94 16.61
C ASN A 175 5.35 3.91 16.93
N TYR A 176 5.05 3.65 18.20
CA TYR A 176 3.69 3.67 18.70
C TYR A 176 3.37 4.96 19.43
N TYR A 177 2.26 5.58 19.04
CA TYR A 177 1.81 6.86 19.57
C TYR A 177 0.44 6.75 20.22
N ILE A 178 0.28 7.52 21.29
CA ILE A 178 -1.01 7.82 21.91
C ILE A 178 -1.40 9.21 21.42
N ILE A 179 -2.35 9.31 20.50
CA ILE A 179 -2.78 10.58 19.91
C ILE A 179 -3.97 11.12 20.71
N GLY A 180 -3.68 11.74 21.86
CA GLY A 180 -4.66 12.45 22.69
C GLY A 180 -5.97 11.67 22.92
N LYS A 181 -7.12 12.35 22.79
CA LYS A 181 -8.47 11.78 22.93
C LYS A 181 -8.89 10.89 21.74
N TYR A 182 -8.11 10.87 20.65
CA TYR A 182 -8.54 10.38 19.35
C TYR A 182 -8.02 8.98 18.97
N GLY A 183 -7.12 8.39 19.78
CA GLY A 183 -6.81 6.96 19.68
C GLY A 183 -5.32 6.63 19.75
N LYS A 184 -5.02 5.39 19.36
CA LYS A 184 -3.68 4.78 19.35
C LYS A 184 -3.28 4.52 17.89
N ARG A 185 -2.02 4.78 17.51
CA ARG A 185 -1.51 4.46 16.16
C ARG A 185 -0.13 3.81 16.20
N GLU A 186 0.17 3.06 15.15
CA GLU A 186 1.52 2.75 14.70
C GLU A 186 1.85 3.70 13.54
N ASP A 187 3.02 4.36 13.53
CA ASP A 187 3.40 5.21 12.38
C ASP A 187 3.61 4.39 11.09
N THR A 188 4.12 3.18 11.22
CA THR A 188 4.46 2.30 10.11
C THR A 188 4.28 0.84 10.52
N LEU A 189 3.82 0.05 9.55
CA LEU A 189 3.69 -1.39 9.64
C LEU A 189 4.25 -2.01 8.36
N GLY A 190 5.35 -2.76 8.48
CA GLY A 190 5.99 -3.46 7.38
C GLY A 190 5.72 -4.97 7.39
N PHE A 191 5.61 -5.57 6.22
CA PHE A 191 5.56 -7.01 6.01
C PHE A 191 6.59 -7.40 4.95
N ASP A 192 7.61 -8.16 5.34
CA ASP A 192 8.60 -8.71 4.40
C ASP A 192 8.09 -10.03 3.81
N LEU A 193 8.29 -10.20 2.50
CA LEU A 193 7.79 -11.29 1.68
C LEU A 193 8.96 -12.07 1.07
N THR A 194 9.03 -13.37 1.32
CA THR A 194 10.10 -14.26 0.84
C THR A 194 9.57 -15.53 0.23
#